data_AF-A0A9D7D435-F1
#
_entry.id   AF-A0A9D7D435-F1
#
_cell.length_a   1.000
_cell.length_b   1.000
_cell.length_c   1.000
_cell.angle_alpha   90.00
_cell.angle_beta   90.00
_cell.angle_gamma   90.00
#
_symmetry.space_group_name_H-M   'P 1'
#
loop_
_entity.id
_entity.type
_entity.pdbx_description
1 polymer ?
#
loop_
_entity_poly.entity_id
_entity_poly.type
_entity_poly.pdbx_seq_one_letter_code
_entity_poly.pdbx_strand_id
1 'polypeptide(L)'
;MSAHRRRSPTPAMEFDIALLDLPGVLATAHPAKFPETVERATGVRPELPAKCADLFQRSEKFDSLPADAEAVKQYIRERSRAWT
;
A
#
# COMPACT_ATOMS: atom_id res chain seq x y z
N MET A 1 0.66 -47.69 11.89
CA MET A 1 1.97 -47.13 11.46
C MET A 1 1.68 -45.88 10.64
N SER A 2 1.65 -44.70 11.27
CA SER A 2 1.30 -43.44 10.59
C SER A 2 2.53 -42.55 10.49
N ALA A 3 2.90 -42.20 9.26
CA ALA A 3 4.14 -41.53 8.91
C ALA A 3 4.12 -40.05 9.36
N HIS A 4 5.13 -39.68 10.15
CA HIS A 4 5.37 -38.31 10.61
C HIS A 4 5.84 -37.45 9.42
N ARG A 5 4.94 -36.62 8.88
CA ARG A 5 5.24 -35.66 7.80
C ARG A 5 6.19 -34.59 8.36
N ARG A 6 7.43 -34.57 7.88
CA ARG A 6 8.46 -33.57 8.22
C ARG A 6 7.92 -32.16 7.92
N ARG A 7 7.91 -31.26 8.91
CA ARG A 7 7.67 -29.83 8.69
C ARG A 7 8.91 -29.24 8.00
N SER A 8 8.70 -28.67 6.82
CA SER A 8 9.66 -27.88 6.05
C SER A 8 10.03 -26.57 6.76
N PRO A 9 11.18 -25.95 6.43
CA PRO A 9 11.71 -24.79 7.14
C PRO A 9 10.85 -23.54 6.90
N THR A 10 10.83 -22.67 7.91
CA THR A 10 10.05 -21.43 8.08
C THR A 10 9.66 -20.71 6.80
N PRO A 11 8.36 -20.37 6.59
CA PRO A 11 7.98 -19.49 5.50
C PRO A 11 8.37 -18.05 5.85
N ALA A 12 8.82 -17.29 4.85
CA ALA A 12 8.71 -15.84 4.88
C ALA A 12 7.27 -15.49 5.29
N MET A 13 7.09 -14.58 6.26
CA MET A 13 5.75 -14.18 6.67
C MET A 13 5.06 -13.49 5.49
N GLU A 14 4.26 -14.26 4.77
CA GLU A 14 3.27 -13.78 3.84
C GLU A 14 2.23 -13.04 4.68
N PHE A 15 2.16 -11.71 4.56
CA PHE A 15 1.14 -10.91 5.22
C PHE A 15 -0.21 -11.13 4.52
N ASP A 16 -0.75 -12.35 4.64
CA ASP A 16 -2.08 -12.69 4.18
C ASP A 16 -3.10 -12.12 5.16
N ILE A 17 -3.57 -10.91 4.83
CA ILE A 17 -4.63 -10.16 5.53
C ILE A 17 -6.01 -10.85 5.44
N ALA A 18 -6.07 -12.07 4.88
CA ALA A 18 -7.30 -12.82 4.60
C ALA A 18 -7.73 -13.81 5.69
N LEU A 19 -7.05 -13.89 6.85
CA LEU A 19 -7.32 -14.91 7.87
C LEU A 19 -7.89 -14.39 9.20
N LEU A 20 -8.74 -13.35 9.16
CA LEU A 20 -9.57 -12.96 10.31
C LEU A 20 -11.04 -13.36 10.06
N ASP A 21 -11.33 -14.67 10.15
CA ASP A 21 -12.68 -15.23 10.03
C ASP A 21 -13.44 -15.21 11.38
N LEU A 22 -13.44 -14.05 12.02
CA LEU A 22 -14.39 -13.63 13.07
C LEU A 22 -15.45 -12.72 12.39
N PRO A 23 -16.57 -12.28 12.99
CA PRO A 23 -17.38 -11.20 12.38
C PRO A 23 -16.48 -9.98 12.16
N GLY A 24 -16.05 -9.81 10.91
CA GLY A 24 -14.61 -9.71 10.62
C GLY A 24 -14.12 -8.35 10.19
N VAL A 25 -12.94 -7.98 10.69
CA VAL A 25 -12.29 -6.70 10.41
C VAL A 25 -11.93 -6.60 8.93
N LEU A 26 -12.30 -5.50 8.29
CA LEU A 26 -11.87 -5.19 6.92
C LEU A 26 -10.46 -4.59 6.93
N ALA A 27 -9.53 -5.22 6.21
CA ALA A 27 -8.22 -4.66 5.94
C ALA A 27 -8.32 -3.55 4.89
N THR A 28 -8.37 -2.29 5.32
CA THR A 28 -8.58 -1.12 4.42
C THR A 28 -7.31 -0.64 3.72
N ALA A 29 -6.13 -1.09 4.18
CA ALA A 29 -4.85 -0.69 3.63
C ALA A 29 -3.76 -1.76 3.82
N HIS A 30 -2.85 -1.83 2.85
CA HIS A 30 -1.62 -2.63 2.96
C HIS A 30 -0.65 -2.04 4.00
N PRO A 31 0.03 -2.85 4.83
CA PRO A 31 0.98 -2.39 5.86
C PRO A 31 2.08 -1.46 5.35
N ALA A 32 2.55 -1.67 4.11
CA ALA A 32 3.57 -0.82 3.46
C ALA A 32 3.15 0.65 3.27
N LYS A 33 1.86 1.00 3.46
CA LYS A 33 1.42 2.41 3.53
C LYS A 33 1.84 3.08 4.85
N PHE A 34 2.11 2.31 5.90
CA PHE A 34 2.46 2.79 7.24
C PHE A 34 3.68 2.04 7.81
N PRO A 35 4.82 2.03 7.08
CA PRO A 35 5.93 1.13 7.38
C PRO A 35 6.52 1.35 8.78
N GLU A 36 6.68 2.61 9.19
CA GLU A 36 7.24 2.95 10.51
C GLU A 36 6.33 2.52 11.68
N THR A 37 5.02 2.69 11.52
CA THR A 37 4.05 2.30 12.56
C THR A 37 4.03 0.78 12.72
N VAL A 38 4.06 0.05 11.60
CA VAL A 38 4.09 -1.42 11.60
C VAL A 38 5.40 -1.94 12.17
N GLU A 39 6.53 -1.38 11.77
CA GLU A 39 7.85 -1.75 12.29
C GLU A 39 7.96 -1.51 13.79
N ARG A 40 7.50 -0.35 14.28
CA ARG A 40 7.50 -0.07 15.72
C ARG A 40 6.61 -1.03 16.51
N ALA A 41 5.47 -1.43 15.97
CA ALA A 41 4.52 -2.31 16.65
C ALA A 41 4.91 -3.79 16.59
N THR A 42 5.60 -4.21 15.53
CA THR A 42 5.82 -5.65 15.24
C THR A 42 7.28 -6.05 15.19
N GLY A 43 8.21 -5.08 15.13
CA GLY A 43 9.63 -5.32 14.84
C GLY A 43 9.92 -5.69 13.38
N VAL A 44 8.89 -5.74 12.52
CA VAL A 44 9.03 -6.12 11.10
C VAL A 44 8.71 -4.93 10.22
N ARG A 45 9.66 -4.57 9.35
CA ARG A 45 9.42 -3.56 8.31
C ARG A 45 8.70 -4.19 7.11
N PRO A 46 7.47 -3.76 6.78
CA PRO A 46 6.73 -4.35 5.68
C PRO A 46 7.33 -3.95 4.33
N GLU A 47 7.49 -4.91 3.44
CA GLU A 47 7.96 -4.68 2.07
C GLU A 47 6.84 -4.17 1.14
N LEU A 48 7.23 -3.54 0.03
CA LEU A 48 6.28 -3.17 -1.02
C LEU A 48 5.76 -4.43 -1.72
N PRO A 49 4.45 -4.51 -2.06
CA PRO A 49 3.94 -5.55 -2.93
C PRO A 49 4.67 -5.56 -4.28
N ALA A 50 4.85 -6.75 -4.87
CA ALA A 50 5.59 -6.91 -6.14
C ALA A 50 5.10 -5.98 -7.27
N LYS A 51 3.77 -5.73 -7.34
CA LYS A 51 3.16 -4.81 -8.33
C LYS A 51 3.62 -3.36 -8.23
N CYS A 52 4.20 -2.98 -7.09
CA CYS A 52 4.66 -1.63 -6.78
C CYS A 52 6.13 -1.62 -6.34
N ALA A 53 6.93 -2.66 -6.60
CA ALA A 53 8.30 -2.78 -6.11
C ALA A 53 9.24 -1.65 -6.57
N ASP A 54 8.99 -1.10 -7.76
CA ASP A 54 9.75 0.00 -8.37
C ASP A 54 9.15 1.39 -8.05
N LEU A 55 8.13 1.49 -7.19
CA LEU A 55 7.37 2.73 -6.96
C LEU A 55 8.27 3.92 -6.62
N PHE A 56 9.25 3.72 -5.73
CA PHE A 56 10.18 4.78 -5.30
C PHE A 56 11.25 5.14 -6.33
N GLN A 57 11.38 4.38 -7.42
CA GLN A 57 12.34 4.66 -8.50
C GLN A 57 11.72 5.51 -9.61
N ARG A 58 10.38 5.65 -9.63
CA ARG A 58 9.66 6.40 -10.66
C ARG A 58 9.77 7.91 -10.40
N SER A 59 9.89 8.69 -11.48
CA SER A 59 9.83 10.16 -11.40
C SER A 59 8.41 10.61 -11.02
N GLU A 60 8.29 11.44 -9.98
CA GLU A 60 7.04 12.09 -9.65
C GLU A 60 6.65 13.13 -10.72
N LYS A 61 5.35 13.28 -10.98
CA LYS A 61 4.80 14.25 -11.93
C LYS A 61 3.63 14.97 -11.26
N PHE A 62 3.85 16.20 -10.84
CA PHE A 62 2.83 17.07 -10.24
C PHE A 62 3.20 18.53 -10.48
N ASP A 63 2.20 19.41 -10.48
CA ASP A 63 2.37 20.86 -10.47
C ASP A 63 2.03 21.38 -9.07
N SER A 64 2.84 22.29 -8.52
CA SER A 64 2.54 22.95 -7.24
C SER A 64 1.66 24.16 -7.45
N LEU A 65 0.58 24.27 -6.67
CA LEU A 65 -0.37 25.37 -6.72
C LEU A 65 -0.45 26.06 -5.35
N PRO A 66 -0.78 27.36 -5.31
CA PRO A 66 -1.13 28.02 -4.05
C PRO A 66 -2.36 27.35 -3.43
N ALA A 67 -2.49 27.42 -2.11
CA ALA A 67 -3.68 26.97 -1.37
C ALA A 67 -4.87 27.94 -1.58
N ASP A 68 -5.24 28.14 -2.85
CA ASP A 68 -6.31 29.03 -3.30
C ASP A 68 -7.27 28.28 -4.23
N ALA A 69 -8.56 28.44 -3.98
CA ALA A 69 -9.59 27.68 -4.69
C ALA A 69 -9.72 28.12 -6.15
N GLU A 70 -9.54 29.40 -6.47
CA GLU A 70 -9.66 29.88 -7.84
C GLU A 70 -8.47 29.45 -8.70
N ALA A 71 -7.25 29.46 -8.15
CA ALA A 71 -6.06 28.93 -8.80
C ALA A 71 -6.24 27.45 -9.20
N VAL A 72 -6.78 26.61 -8.30
CA VAL A 72 -7.05 25.19 -8.59
C VAL A 72 -8.13 25.03 -9.66
N LYS A 73 -9.24 25.78 -9.58
CA LYS A 73 -10.31 25.72 -10.58
C LYS A 73 -9.81 26.13 -11.97
N GLN A 74 -9.02 27.20 -12.06
CA GLN A 74 -8.44 27.65 -13.32
C GLN A 74 -7.51 26.59 -13.91
N TYR A 75 -6.59 26.05 -13.10
CA TYR A 75 -5.67 24.99 -13.52
C TYR A 75 -6.39 23.77 -14.12
N ILE A 76 -7.50 23.34 -13.50
CA ILE A 76 -8.33 22.24 -14.00
C ILE A 76 -8.97 22.60 -15.34
N ARG A 77 -9.58 23.79 -15.47
CA ARG A 77 -10.26 24.21 -16.71
C ARG A 77 -9.30 24.26 -17.90
N GLU A 78 -8.07 24.76 -17.70
CA GLU A 78 -7.06 24.86 -18.76
C GLU A 78 -6.58 23.49 -19.30
N ARG A 79 -6.69 22.42 -18.51
CA ARG A 79 -6.13 21.09 -18.84
C ARG A 79 -7.20 20.00 -19.05
N SER A 80 -8.44 20.27 -18.69
CA SER A 80 -9.54 19.31 -18.83
C SER A 80 -9.93 19.13 -20.29
N ARG A 81 -9.97 17.88 -20.75
CA ARG A 81 -10.53 17.52 -22.07
C ARG A 81 -12.05 17.41 -22.07
N ALA A 82 -12.68 17.33 -20.90
CA ALA A 82 -14.11 17.10 -20.74
C ALA A 82 -14.97 18.37 -20.88
N TRP A 83 -14.34 19.54 -20.96
CA TRP A 83 -15.04 20.83 -20.99
C TRP A 83 -15.15 21.44 -22.39
N THR A 84 -14.49 20.84 -23.39
CA THR A 84 -14.60 21.26 -24.81
C THR A 84 -15.85 20.67 -25.41
#